data_AF-A0A0B2V2F6-F1
#
_entry.id   AF-A0A0B2V2F6-F1
#
_cell.length_a   1.000
_cell.length_b   1.000
_cell.length_c   1.000
_cell.angle_alpha   90.00
_cell.angle_beta   90.00
_cell.angle_gamma   90.00
#
_symmetry.space_group_name_H-M   'P 1'
#
loop_
_entity.id
_entity.type
_entity.pdbx_description
1 polymer ?
#
loop_
_entity_poly.entity_id
_entity_poly.type
_entity_poly.pdbx_seq_one_letter_code
_entity_poly.pdbx_strand_id
1 'polypeptide(L)'
;MTTPEPRFYPAKKTVSVLAVLQLMLATIHFVENSLILHRNYNDFYHAESRLVVAVVWAFTLCWILVTLVLLLAIITNRPSLLLPHLVFSVIWLPFKLIILLILFTSSARISSVLFTSFTALIIAVSIPCEWHCYSVMHLLL
;
A
#
# COMPACT_ATOMS: atom_id res chain seq x y z
N MET A 1 -22.02 3.09 -36.15
CA MET A 1 -20.99 3.30 -35.11
C MET A 1 -21.18 2.24 -34.05
N THR A 2 -20.45 1.14 -34.13
CA THR A 2 -20.44 0.11 -33.09
C THR A 2 -19.61 0.64 -31.93
N THR A 3 -20.26 0.98 -30.82
CA THR A 3 -19.57 1.25 -29.55
C THR A 3 -18.66 0.05 -29.25
N PRO A 4 -17.34 0.23 -29.05
CA PRO A 4 -16.49 -0.87 -28.65
C PRO A 4 -17.02 -1.37 -27.30
N GLU A 5 -17.38 -2.65 -27.23
CA GLU A 5 -17.84 -3.24 -25.97
C GLU A 5 -16.78 -3.01 -24.89
N PRO A 6 -17.19 -2.70 -23.64
CA PRO A 6 -16.24 -2.54 -22.55
C PRO A 6 -15.48 -3.86 -22.38
N ARG A 7 -14.20 -3.87 -22.77
CA ARG A 7 -13.33 -5.04 -22.60
C ARG A 7 -13.31 -5.41 -21.11
N PHE A 8 -13.96 -6.51 -20.77
CA PHE A 8 -14.08 -6.99 -19.42
C PHE A 8 -12.83 -7.80 -19.06
N TYR A 9 -12.07 -7.32 -18.08
CA TYR A 9 -10.89 -8.03 -17.61
C TYR A 9 -11.18 -8.60 -16.23
N PRO A 10 -11.32 -9.93 -16.07
CA PRO A 10 -11.63 -10.55 -14.77
C PRO A 10 -10.56 -10.21 -13.72
N ALA A 11 -9.30 -10.04 -14.13
CA ALA A 11 -8.19 -9.60 -13.27
C ALA A 11 -8.42 -8.22 -12.62
N LYS A 12 -9.17 -7.31 -13.27
CA LYS A 12 -9.46 -5.99 -12.71
C LYS A 12 -10.33 -6.05 -11.46
N LYS A 13 -11.27 -7.00 -11.38
CA LYS A 13 -12.12 -7.14 -10.19
C LYS A 13 -11.27 -7.43 -8.95
N THR A 14 -10.37 -8.42 -9.07
CA THR A 14 -9.49 -8.82 -7.96
C THR A 14 -8.57 -7.67 -7.55
N VAL A 15 -7.94 -7.01 -8.52
CA VAL A 15 -7.04 -5.88 -8.24
C VAL A 15 -7.81 -4.69 -7.65
N SER A 16 -9.04 -4.39 -8.10
CA SER A 16 -9.87 -3.34 -7.50
C SER A 16 -10.20 -3.61 -6.04
N VAL A 17 -10.58 -4.86 -5.70
CA VAL A 17 -10.87 -5.22 -4.31
C VAL A 17 -9.62 -5.09 -3.44
N LEU A 18 -8.48 -5.58 -3.93
CA LEU A 18 -7.20 -5.46 -3.22
C LEU A 18 -6.79 -4.00 -3.04
N ALA A 19 -6.95 -3.16 -4.07
CA ALA A 19 -6.64 -1.73 -4.00
C ALA A 19 -7.51 -1.01 -2.96
N VAL A 20 -8.81 -1.34 -2.88
CA VAL A 20 -9.69 -0.77 -1.86
C VAL A 20 -9.27 -1.22 -0.46
N LEU A 21 -8.95 -2.50 -0.27
CA LEU A 21 -8.46 -3.01 1.02
C LEU A 21 -7.15 -2.33 1.43
N GLN A 22 -6.22 -2.16 0.49
CA GLN A 22 -4.97 -1.46 0.75
C GLN A 22 -5.20 0.00 1.10
N LEU A 23 -6.12 0.69 0.41
CA LEU A 23 -6.46 2.07 0.72
C LEU A 23 -7.03 2.20 2.14
N MET A 24 -7.92 1.29 2.55
CA MET A 24 -8.44 1.25 3.93
C MET A 24 -7.31 1.07 4.95
N LEU A 25 -6.44 0.08 4.75
CA LEU A 25 -5.32 -0.20 5.65
C LEU A 25 -4.30 0.95 5.71
N ALA A 26 -3.97 1.53 4.56
CA ALA A 26 -3.06 2.67 4.47
C ALA A 26 -3.64 3.90 5.19
N THR A 27 -4.96 4.13 5.07
CA THR A 27 -5.64 5.24 5.75
C THR A 27 -5.67 5.05 7.26
N ILE A 28 -5.97 3.83 7.75
CA ILE A 28 -5.92 3.52 9.19
C ILE A 28 -4.51 3.79 9.72
N HIS A 29 -3.50 3.25 9.05
CA HIS A 29 -2.11 3.41 9.47
C HIS A 29 -1.65 4.88 9.38
N PHE A 30 -2.13 5.65 8.41
CA PHE A 30 -1.85 7.07 8.29
C PHE A 30 -2.46 7.87 9.45
N VAL A 31 -3.72 7.59 9.83
CA VAL A 31 -4.38 8.24 10.97
C VAL A 31 -3.67 7.89 12.27
N GLU A 32 -3.33 6.62 12.50
CA GLU A 32 -2.56 6.20 13.68
C GLU A 32 -1.23 6.94 13.80
N ASN A 33 -0.44 6.98 12.73
CA ASN A 33 0.84 7.68 12.72
C ASN A 33 0.66 9.20 12.90
N SER A 34 -0.40 9.78 12.35
CA SER A 34 -0.73 11.20 12.55
C SER A 34 -1.07 11.50 14.02
N LEU A 35 -1.86 10.64 14.67
CA LEU A 35 -2.18 10.79 16.09
C LEU A 35 -0.95 10.62 16.99
N ILE A 36 -0.08 9.66 16.67
CA ILE A 36 1.19 9.47 17.40
C ILE A 36 2.08 10.69 17.25
N LEU A 37 2.26 11.18 16.03
CA LEU A 37 3.11 12.35 15.77
C LEU A 37 2.56 13.61 16.43
N HIS A 38 1.24 13.80 16.42
CA HIS A 38 0.59 14.96 17.03
C HIS A 38 0.62 14.90 18.56
N ARG A 39 0.20 13.78 19.16
CA ARG A 39 0.11 13.64 20.62
C ARG A 39 1.48 13.65 21.29
N ASN A 40 2.45 12.98 20.69
CA ASN A 40 3.78 12.82 21.27
C ASN A 40 4.78 13.84 20.71
N TYR A 41 4.34 14.86 19.96
CA TYR A 41 5.23 15.83 19.30
C TYR A 41 6.27 16.45 20.25
N ASN A 42 5.83 16.76 21.47
CA ASN A 42 6.66 17.33 22.54
C ASN A 42 7.25 16.26 23.48
N ASP A 43 6.71 15.04 23.49
CA ASP A 43 7.11 13.94 24.38
C ASP A 43 8.17 13.02 23.77
N PHE A 44 8.54 13.21 22.50
CA PHE A 44 9.67 12.52 21.90
C PHE A 44 10.98 12.99 22.55
N TYR A 45 11.44 12.24 23.56
CA TYR A 45 12.70 12.46 24.29
C TYR A 45 13.93 12.52 23.37
N HIS A 46 13.87 11.87 22.21
CA HIS A 46 14.92 11.86 21.20
C HIS A 46 14.37 12.33 19.86
N ALA A 47 15.06 13.27 19.20
CA ALA A 47 14.66 13.75 17.87
C ALA A 47 14.62 12.62 16.82
N GLU A 48 15.40 11.56 17.03
CA GLU A 48 15.49 10.38 16.16
C GLU A 48 14.16 9.62 16.06
N SER A 49 13.47 9.38 17.18
CA SER A 49 12.21 8.63 17.16
C SER A 49 11.09 9.41 16.46
N ARG A 50 11.07 10.74 16.63
CA ARG A 50 10.18 11.63 15.88
C ARG A 50 10.45 11.56 14.38
N LEU A 51 11.72 11.55 13.97
CA LEU A 51 12.09 11.45 12.56
C LEU A 51 11.64 10.12 11.97
N VAL A 52 11.84 9.01 12.68
CA VAL A 52 11.39 7.68 12.23
C VAL A 52 9.87 7.64 12.03
N VAL A 53 9.08 8.14 12.99
CA VAL A 53 7.61 8.18 12.85
C VAL A 53 7.18 9.09 11.70
N ALA A 54 7.83 10.24 11.52
CA ALA A 54 7.56 11.15 10.41
C ALA A 54 7.90 10.53 9.04
N VAL A 55 8.98 9.76 8.95
CA VAL A 55 9.34 9.02 7.73
C VAL A 55 8.29 7.95 7.44
N VAL A 56 7.92 7.13 8.42
CA VAL A 56 6.85 6.11 8.26
C VAL A 56 5.54 6.77 7.82
N TRP A 57 5.19 7.91 8.42
CA TRP A 57 4.03 8.71 8.04
C TRP A 57 4.09 9.16 6.57
N ALA A 58 5.21 9.71 6.12
CA ALA A 58 5.39 10.17 4.74
C ALA A 58 5.29 9.01 3.73
N PHE A 59 5.87 7.85 4.07
CA PHE A 59 5.73 6.64 3.25
C PHE A 59 4.29 6.13 3.20
N THR A 60 3.54 6.20 4.31
CA THR A 60 2.12 5.82 4.29
C THR A 60 1.27 6.76 3.44
N LEU A 61 1.60 8.06 3.42
CA LEU A 61 0.96 9.02 2.53
C LEU A 61 1.28 8.69 1.06
N CYS A 62 2.55 8.38 0.77
CA CYS A 62 2.96 7.95 -0.56
C CYS A 62 2.19 6.69 -1.00
N TRP A 63 2.02 5.73 -0.10
CA TRP A 63 1.22 4.53 -0.35
C TRP A 63 -0.21 4.87 -0.77
N ILE A 64 -0.89 5.75 -0.02
CA ILE A 64 -2.24 6.21 -0.37
C ILE A 64 -2.26 6.82 -1.78
N LEU A 65 -1.31 7.71 -2.09
CA LEU A 65 -1.24 8.37 -3.39
C LEU A 65 -1.04 7.38 -4.54
N VAL A 66 -0.12 6.43 -4.41
CA VAL A 66 0.08 5.43 -5.46
C VAL A 66 -1.11 4.47 -5.61
N THR A 67 -1.82 4.16 -4.53
CA THR A 67 -3.04 3.32 -4.60
C THR A 67 -4.20 4.08 -5.27
N LEU A 68 -4.30 5.40 -5.09
CA LEU A 68 -5.24 6.23 -5.86
C LEU A 68 -4.90 6.25 -7.35
N VAL A 69 -3.60 6.33 -7.70
CA VAL A 69 -3.15 6.23 -9.09
C VAL A 69 -3.47 4.84 -9.68
N LEU A 70 -3.32 3.76 -8.92
CA LEU A 70 -3.74 2.41 -9.32
C LEU A 70 -5.24 2.36 -9.62
N LEU A 71 -6.09 2.91 -8.75
CA LEU A 71 -7.54 2.95 -8.99
C LEU A 71 -7.87 3.74 -10.26
N LEU A 72 -7.19 4.86 -10.51
CA LEU A 72 -7.32 5.62 -11.74
C LEU A 72 -6.88 4.81 -12.97
N ALA A 73 -5.79 4.04 -12.85
CA ALA A 73 -5.30 3.14 -13.90
C ALA A 73 -6.34 2.10 -14.29
N ILE A 74 -7.04 1.54 -13.30
CA ILE A 74 -8.11 0.55 -13.51
C ILE A 74 -9.31 1.19 -14.23
N ILE A 75 -9.72 2.40 -13.83
CA ILE A 75 -10.85 3.12 -14.44
C ILE A 75 -10.52 3.56 -15.87
N THR A 76 -9.33 4.11 -16.09
CA THR A 76 -8.89 4.65 -17.38
C THR A 76 -8.32 3.60 -18.32
N ASN A 77 -8.17 2.35 -17.86
CA ASN A 77 -7.58 1.23 -18.59
C ASN A 77 -6.14 1.50 -19.09
N ARG A 78 -5.36 2.30 -18.37
CA ARG A 78 -3.99 2.69 -18.75
C ARG A 78 -2.95 1.84 -17.98
N PRO A 79 -2.26 0.89 -18.61
CA PRO A 79 -1.32 0.00 -17.91
C PRO A 79 -0.11 0.73 -17.32
N SER A 80 0.34 1.84 -17.95
CA SER A 80 1.47 2.63 -17.46
C SER A 80 1.25 3.21 -16.06
N LEU A 81 -0.01 3.45 -15.66
CA LEU A 81 -0.36 3.97 -14.35
C LEU A 81 -0.39 2.90 -13.25
N LEU A 82 -0.35 1.61 -13.59
CA LEU A 82 -0.18 0.54 -12.58
C LEU A 82 1.27 0.42 -12.10
N LEU A 83 2.24 0.76 -12.95
CA LEU A 83 3.66 0.54 -12.70
C LEU A 83 4.18 1.27 -11.45
N PRO A 84 3.82 2.53 -11.16
CA PRO A 84 4.24 3.22 -9.94
C PRO A 84 3.81 2.50 -8.66
N HIS A 85 2.58 1.99 -8.61
CA HIS A 85 2.08 1.25 -7.45
C HIS A 85 2.81 -0.08 -7.27
N LEU A 86 3.06 -0.78 -8.37
CA LEU A 86 3.76 -2.07 -8.35
C LEU A 86 5.21 -1.90 -7.86
N VAL A 87 5.94 -0.93 -8.40
CA VAL A 87 7.32 -0.61 -7.96
C VAL A 87 7.32 -0.21 -6.47
N PHE A 88 6.39 0.65 -6.06
CA PHE A 88 6.25 1.03 -4.66
C PHE A 88 5.98 -0.17 -3.76
N SER A 89 5.08 -1.07 -4.14
CA SER A 89 4.70 -2.25 -3.34
C SER A 89 5.86 -3.23 -3.16
N VAL A 90 6.66 -3.45 -4.22
CA VAL A 90 7.87 -4.28 -4.15
C VAL A 90 8.90 -3.71 -3.19
N ILE A 91 9.07 -2.39 -3.15
CA ILE A 91 10.00 -1.71 -2.22
C ILE A 91 9.42 -1.64 -0.80
N TRP A 92 8.11 -1.45 -0.67
CA TRP A 92 7.45 -1.27 0.62
C TRP A 92 7.32 -2.57 1.41
N LEU A 93 7.15 -3.71 0.74
CA LEU A 93 7.08 -5.02 1.38
C LEU A 93 8.32 -5.36 2.24
N PRO A 94 9.58 -5.30 1.76
CA PRO A 94 10.73 -5.60 2.60
C PRO A 94 10.86 -4.62 3.77
N PHE A 95 10.49 -3.35 3.59
CA PHE A 95 10.46 -2.40 4.70
C PHE A 95 9.46 -2.80 5.79
N LYS A 96 8.26 -3.25 5.40
CA LYS A 96 7.26 -3.80 6.31
C LYS A 96 7.73 -5.08 7.01
N LEU A 97 8.45 -5.96 6.33
CA LEU A 97 9.03 -7.17 6.93
C LEU A 97 10.12 -6.83 7.96
N ILE A 98 10.96 -5.83 7.70
CA ILE A 98 11.95 -5.33 8.67
C ILE A 98 11.25 -4.77 9.91
N ILE A 99 10.21 -3.95 9.74
CA ILE A 99 9.41 -3.43 10.86
C ILE A 99 8.79 -4.58 11.66
N LEU A 100 8.23 -5.59 10.98
CA LEU A 100 7.65 -6.75 11.64
C LEU A 100 8.68 -7.53 12.46
N LEU A 101 9.90 -7.71 11.93
CA LEU A 101 11.01 -8.35 12.65
C LEU A 101 11.41 -7.55 13.90
N ILE A 102 11.51 -6.23 13.78
CA ILE A 102 11.79 -5.35 14.93
C ILE A 102 10.68 -5.49 15.99
N LEU A 103 9.41 -5.46 15.59
CA LEU A 103 8.28 -5.60 16.52
C LEU A 103 8.27 -6.97 17.22
N PHE A 104 8.68 -8.03 16.52
CA PHE A 104 8.78 -9.38 17.08
C PHE A 104 9.91 -9.49 18.11
N THR A 105 11.06 -8.88 17.82
CA THR A 105 12.21 -8.87 18.75
C THR A 105 12.03 -7.95 19.94
N SER A 106 11.25 -6.86 19.79
CA SER A 106 11.04 -5.86 20.84
C SER A 106 9.91 -6.18 21.83
N SER A 107 9.35 -7.40 21.81
CA SER A 107 8.16 -7.78 22.59
C SER A 107 7.02 -6.75 22.49
N ALA A 108 6.79 -6.24 21.27
CA ALA A 108 5.77 -5.23 21.04
C ALA A 108 4.36 -5.76 21.31
N ARG A 109 3.38 -4.84 21.43
CA ARG A 109 1.97 -5.22 21.60
C ARG A 109 1.53 -6.13 20.45
N ILE A 110 0.89 -7.25 20.81
CA ILE A 110 0.46 -8.27 19.85
C ILE A 110 -0.47 -7.71 18.77
N SER A 111 -1.28 -6.70 19.08
CA SER A 111 -2.15 -6.02 18.12
C SER A 111 -1.36 -5.34 17.01
N SER A 112 -0.26 -4.66 17.33
CA SER A 112 0.62 -4.00 16.35
C SER A 112 1.34 -5.01 15.46
N VAL A 113 1.75 -6.15 16.03
CA VAL A 113 2.36 -7.27 15.28
C VAL A 113 1.36 -7.87 14.30
N LEU A 114 0.13 -8.17 14.75
CA LEU A 114 -0.93 -8.72 13.91
C LEU A 114 -1.33 -7.77 12.78
N PHE A 115 -1.48 -6.48 13.07
CA PHE A 115 -1.83 -5.48 12.07
C PHE A 115 -0.72 -5.32 11.01
N THR A 116 0.54 -5.28 11.44
CA THR A 116 1.69 -5.19 10.53
C THR A 116 1.86 -6.46 9.68
N SER A 117 1.63 -7.63 10.27
CA SER A 117 1.64 -8.92 9.57
C SER A 117 0.53 -8.99 8.52
N PHE A 118 -0.69 -8.60 8.89
CA PHE A 118 -1.83 -8.57 7.96
C PHE A 118 -1.59 -7.61 6.79
N THR A 119 -1.06 -6.42 7.05
CA THR A 119 -0.71 -5.48 5.96
C THR A 119 0.39 -6.03 5.05
N ALA A 120 1.43 -6.66 5.60
CA ALA A 120 2.47 -7.29 4.81
C ALA A 120 1.92 -8.43 3.92
N LEU A 121 1.01 -9.25 4.45
CA LEU A 121 0.35 -10.32 3.70
C LEU A 121 -0.46 -9.76 2.52
N ILE A 122 -1.26 -8.72 2.74
CA ILE A 122 -2.08 -8.09 1.69
C ILE A 122 -1.18 -7.50 0.58
N ILE A 123 -0.07 -6.85 0.94
CA ILE A 123 0.90 -6.34 -0.04
C ILE A 123 1.53 -7.50 -0.81
N ALA A 124 1.96 -8.56 -0.13
CA ALA A 124 2.57 -9.73 -0.76
C ALA A 124 1.64 -10.42 -1.77
N VAL A 125 0.34 -10.53 -1.46
CA VAL A 125 -0.67 -11.10 -2.37
C VAL A 125 -1.00 -10.14 -3.51
N SER A 126 -0.95 -8.82 -3.28
CA SER A 126 -1.26 -7.84 -4.32
C SER A 126 -0.26 -7.80 -5.47
N ILE A 127 1.03 -7.96 -5.19
CA ILE A 127 2.10 -7.89 -6.19
C ILE A 127 1.88 -8.86 -7.37
N PRO A 128 1.68 -10.17 -7.16
CA PRO A 128 1.44 -11.09 -8.28
C PRO A 128 0.11 -10.80 -9.01
N CYS A 129 -0.93 -10.37 -8.31
CA CYS A 129 -2.22 -10.01 -8.93
C CYS A 129 -2.10 -8.77 -9.81
N GLU A 130 -1.41 -7.74 -9.34
CA GLU A 130 -1.15 -6.50 -10.09
C GLU A 130 -0.23 -6.77 -11.28
N TRP A 131 0.82 -7.57 -11.09
CA TRP A 131 1.72 -7.97 -12.18
C TRP A 131 0.98 -8.72 -13.28
N HIS A 132 0.09 -9.64 -12.90
CA HIS A 132 -0.75 -10.36 -13.85
C HIS A 132 -1.69 -9.40 -14.60
N CYS A 133 -2.33 -8.47 -13.89
CA CYS A 133 -3.21 -7.47 -14.51
C CYS A 133 -2.43 -6.54 -15.46
N TYR A 134 -1.24 -6.08 -15.06
CA TYR A 134 -0.35 -5.28 -15.88
C TYR A 134 0.04 -6.01 -17.17
N SER A 135 0.48 -7.27 -17.05
CA SER A 135 0.89 -8.09 -18.19
C SER A 135 -0.26 -8.28 -19.19
N VAL A 136 -1.46 -8.60 -18.69
CA VAL A 136 -2.65 -8.78 -19.54
C VAL A 136 -3.05 -7.47 -20.22
N MET A 137 -3.03 -6.34 -19.51
CA MET A 137 -3.38 -5.04 -20.09
C MET A 137 -2.32 -4.56 -21.10
N HIS A 138 -1.05 -4.84 -20.86
CA HIS A 138 0.05 -4.49 -21.77
C HIS A 138 0.04 -5.35 -23.04
N LEU A 139 -0.29 -6.64 -22.93
CA LEU A 139 -0.36 -7.55 -24.10
C LEU A 139 -1.54 -7.27 -25.03
N LEU A 140 -2.59 -6.58 -24.54
CA LEU A 140 -3.83 -6.34 -25.27
C LEU A 140 -3.97 -4.91 -25.82
N LEU A 141 -2.97 -4.06 -25.60
CA LEU A 141 -2.82 -2.69 -26.09
C LEU A 141 -1.72 -2.64 -27.15
#